data_AF-A0A3M0XUK0-F1
#
_entry.id   AF-A0A3M0XUK0-F1
#
_cell.length_a   1.000
_cell.length_b   1.000
_cell.length_c   1.000
_cell.angle_alpha   90.00
_cell.angle_beta   90.00
_cell.angle_gamma   90.00
#
_symmetry.space_group_name_H-M   'P 1'
#
loop_
_entity.id
_entity.type
_entity.pdbx_description
1 polymer ?
#
loop_
_entity_poly.entity_id
_entity_poly.type
_entity_poly.pdbx_seq_one_letter_code
_entity_poly.pdbx_strand_id
1 'polypeptide(L)'
;VNAQGEDVVAGIRTPRPIDEMQQWNRAVYRQLLDVKRILEDHYRDMQDIEFTVEKGELFMLQTRTGKRTAKAALKIARDMVKEKRITQEEALLRIPASDLTQLLLPSFSEEAKQRATRIAKGLPASPGVAVGKPAFTAEEAVRRAQQGETVILVRRETSPEDIDGMHSAAGILTSTGGMTSHAAVVARGWGKCCVVGAGDIQIDPDEGALYAAGRRLDRDSVLSLDGSTGEVFAGAVETQPPQISDDFATIMRWADRRRRLGVRANADTPQDAARAREFGAEGIGLCRTEHMFFGDDRIRAMRRMILASSAEERAEALELLLPLQRDDFIGIFRAMDGLPVTIRLLDPPLHEFLPQDGEAVAALARDFGVDADDIRRRVESLREANPMLGHRGCRLAVSHPEILVMQTRAIVEAALACVREGVDAKPEI
;
A
#
# COMPACT_ATOMS: atom_id res chain seq x y z
N VAL A 1 35.34 -4.73 26.95
CA VAL A 1 36.44 -4.49 27.92
C VAL A 1 37.70 -5.17 27.40
N ASN A 2 38.82 -4.45 27.36
CA ASN A 2 40.10 -4.92 26.81
C ASN A 2 39.94 -5.53 25.40
N ALA A 3 39.37 -4.75 24.48
CA ALA A 3 39.01 -5.14 23.11
C ALA A 3 39.08 -3.91 22.21
N GLN A 4 39.24 -4.10 20.89
CA GLN A 4 39.18 -3.03 19.89
C GLN A 4 37.79 -2.96 19.23
N GLY A 5 37.54 -1.91 18.44
CA GLY A 5 36.27 -1.75 17.72
C GLY A 5 35.96 -2.92 16.78
N GLU A 6 37.00 -3.51 16.15
CA GLU A 6 36.86 -4.68 15.29
C GLU A 6 36.26 -5.89 16.02
N ASP A 7 36.64 -6.13 17.28
CA ASP A 7 36.10 -7.24 18.08
C ASP A 7 34.59 -7.12 18.32
N VAL A 8 34.09 -5.88 18.39
CA VAL A 8 32.67 -5.56 18.61
C VAL A 8 31.88 -5.70 17.31
N VAL A 9 32.42 -5.21 16.20
CA VAL A 9 31.76 -5.26 14.88
C VAL A 9 31.75 -6.69 14.32
N ALA A 10 32.86 -7.43 14.49
CA ALA A 10 32.99 -8.81 14.02
C ALA A 10 32.29 -9.82 14.93
N GLY A 11 31.81 -9.41 16.11
CA GLY A 11 31.12 -10.31 17.06
C GLY A 11 32.01 -11.40 17.66
N ILE A 12 33.34 -11.27 17.57
CA ILE A 12 34.32 -12.21 18.15
C ILE A 12 34.20 -12.25 19.66
N ARG A 13 33.83 -11.11 20.27
CA ARG A 13 33.48 -11.02 21.68
C ARG A 13 32.04 -10.56 21.84
N THR A 14 31.31 -11.25 22.71
CA THR A 14 29.94 -10.85 23.06
C THR A 14 29.95 -9.45 23.67
N PRO A 15 29.29 -8.46 23.05
CA PRO A 15 29.20 -7.12 23.60
C PRO A 15 28.38 -7.14 24.89
N ARG A 16 28.73 -6.27 25.84
CA ARG A 16 28.00 -6.10 27.09
C ARG A 16 27.14 -4.83 27.00
N PRO A 17 25.97 -4.80 27.64
CA PRO A 17 25.16 -3.58 27.79
C PRO A 17 25.98 -2.43 28.38
N ILE A 18 25.76 -1.21 27.87
CA ILE A 18 26.53 -0.03 28.29
C ILE A 18 26.34 0.30 29.78
N ASP A 19 25.18 0.00 30.35
CA ASP A 19 24.87 0.29 31.76
C ASP A 19 25.74 -0.52 32.73
N GLU A 20 26.26 -1.67 32.30
CA GLU A 20 27.20 -2.46 33.09
C GLU A 20 28.57 -1.77 33.24
N MET A 21 28.85 -0.73 32.44
CA MET A 21 30.05 0.10 32.58
C MET A 21 30.18 0.74 33.95
N GLN A 22 29.05 1.02 34.60
CA GLN A 22 29.04 1.55 35.96
C GLN A 22 29.73 0.62 36.97
N GLN A 23 29.73 -0.70 36.73
CA GLN A 23 30.28 -1.71 37.63
C GLN A 23 31.81 -1.77 37.59
N TRP A 24 32.42 -1.49 36.44
CA TRP A 24 33.87 -1.62 36.26
C TRP A 24 34.60 -0.28 36.06
N ASN A 25 33.93 0.79 35.62
CA ASN A 25 34.51 2.15 35.64
C ASN A 25 33.42 3.24 35.73
N ARG A 26 32.99 3.54 36.96
CA ARG A 26 31.94 4.53 37.26
C ARG A 26 32.29 5.96 36.87
N ALA A 27 33.57 6.35 36.96
CA ALA A 27 34.01 7.71 36.65
C ALA A 27 33.87 7.99 35.15
N VAL A 28 34.37 7.08 34.31
CA VAL A 28 34.29 7.19 32.86
C VAL A 28 32.84 7.07 32.37
N TYR A 29 32.01 6.21 32.98
CA TYR A 29 30.58 6.15 32.64
C TYR A 29 29.87 7.50 32.86
N ARG A 30 30.16 8.20 33.97
CA ARG A 30 29.61 9.55 34.21
C ARG A 30 30.07 10.54 33.14
N GLN A 31 31.37 10.54 32.81
CA GLN A 31 31.90 11.39 31.74
C GLN A 31 31.21 11.11 30.40
N LEU A 32 30.97 9.84 30.06
CA LEU A 32 30.26 9.46 28.84
C LEU A 32 28.81 9.98 28.83
N LEU A 33 28.10 9.89 29.95
CA LEU A 33 26.74 10.45 30.08
C LEU A 33 26.71 11.98 29.94
N ASP A 34 27.71 12.67 30.50
CA ASP A 34 27.85 14.12 30.32
C ASP A 34 28.14 14.48 28.85
N VAL A 35 29.03 13.74 28.18
CA VAL A 35 29.30 13.91 26.74
C VAL A 35 28.04 13.64 25.91
N LYS A 36 27.29 12.57 26.21
CA LYS A 36 26.01 12.29 25.55
C LYS A 36 25.08 13.50 25.63
N ARG A 37 24.92 14.09 26.83
CA ARG A 37 24.06 15.27 27.02
C ARG A 37 24.56 16.44 26.16
N ILE A 38 25.87 16.71 26.17
CA ILE A 38 26.48 17.77 25.36
C ILE A 38 26.21 17.56 23.86
N LEU A 39 26.40 16.34 23.37
CA LEU A 39 26.19 16.02 21.96
C LEU A 39 24.71 16.14 21.56
N GLU A 40 23.79 15.62 22.38
CA GLU A 40 22.35 15.78 22.12
C GLU A 40 21.90 17.24 22.21
N ASP A 41 22.43 18.05 23.11
CA ASP A 41 22.11 19.49 23.20
C ASP A 41 22.70 20.27 22.01
N HIS A 42 23.93 19.93 21.61
CA HIS A 42 24.63 20.61 20.52
C HIS A 42 24.00 20.31 19.15
N TYR A 43 23.83 19.03 18.81
CA TYR A 43 23.21 18.60 17.55
C TYR A 43 21.69 18.66 17.60
N ARG A 44 21.12 18.84 18.80
CA ARG A 44 19.68 18.88 19.08
C ARG A 44 18.97 17.61 18.62
N ASP A 45 19.66 16.48 18.47
CA ASP A 45 19.12 15.21 17.96
C ASP A 45 19.79 14.01 18.63
N MET A 46 19.17 12.83 18.53
CA MET A 46 19.74 11.57 19.00
C MET A 46 21.01 11.23 18.19
N GLN A 47 22.11 10.97 18.92
CA GLN A 47 23.42 10.67 18.34
C GLN A 47 23.77 9.19 18.49
N ASP A 48 24.29 8.63 17.41
CA ASP A 48 25.08 7.40 17.39
C ASP A 48 26.54 7.79 17.65
N ILE A 49 27.15 7.21 18.68
CA ILE A 49 28.49 7.60 19.18
C ILE A 49 29.41 6.40 19.28
N GLU A 50 30.65 6.59 18.87
CA GLU A 50 31.73 5.62 19.04
C GLU A 50 32.80 6.25 19.94
N PHE A 51 33.25 5.47 20.92
CA PHE A 51 34.22 5.91 21.91
C PHE A 51 35.14 4.77 22.32
N THR A 52 36.32 5.12 22.82
CA THR A 52 37.30 4.19 23.38
C THR A 52 37.69 4.65 24.76
N VAL A 53 37.94 3.69 25.65
CA VAL A 53 38.51 3.95 26.98
C VAL A 53 39.92 3.38 27.00
N GLU A 54 40.92 4.25 26.97
CA GLU A 54 42.33 3.85 27.04
C GLU A 54 42.90 4.21 28.41
N LYS A 55 43.39 3.20 29.15
CA LYS A 55 44.02 3.37 30.47
C LYS A 55 43.21 4.21 31.48
N GLY A 56 41.88 4.19 31.36
CA GLY A 56 40.96 4.92 32.24
C GLY A 56 40.54 6.30 31.74
N GLU A 57 41.03 6.73 30.57
CA GLU A 57 40.63 7.98 29.92
C GLU A 57 39.64 7.73 28.77
N LEU A 58 38.62 8.59 28.66
CA LEU A 58 37.59 8.53 27.62
C LEU A 58 38.02 9.31 26.37
N PHE A 59 37.94 8.67 25.21
CA PHE A 59 38.15 9.30 23.91
C PHE A 59 36.90 9.11 23.04
N MET A 60 36.37 10.20 22.50
CA MET A 60 35.29 10.16 21.51
C MET A 60 35.90 10.04 20.11
N LEU A 61 35.49 9.03 19.35
CA LEU A 61 36.06 8.74 18.03
C LEU A 61 35.16 9.23 16.90
N GLN A 62 33.85 9.01 17.05
CA GLN A 62 32.86 9.40 16.05
C GLN A 62 31.55 9.77 16.71
N THR A 63 30.85 10.73 16.11
CA THR A 63 29.44 10.98 16.38
C THR A 63 28.73 11.29 15.07
N ARG A 64 27.50 10.81 14.95
CA ARG A 64 26.62 11.12 13.84
C ARG A 64 25.18 11.01 14.28
N THR A 65 24.26 11.59 13.50
CA THR A 65 22.84 11.37 13.69
C THR A 65 22.50 9.89 13.67
N GLY A 66 21.91 9.38 14.75
CA GLY A 66 21.61 7.96 14.87
C GLY A 66 20.51 7.53 13.91
N LYS A 67 20.74 6.43 13.19
CA LYS A 67 19.70 5.76 12.41
C LYS A 67 18.66 5.18 13.36
N ARG A 68 17.39 5.25 12.98
CA ARG A 68 16.26 4.90 13.86
C ARG A 68 15.07 4.44 13.03
N THR A 69 14.15 3.72 13.66
CA THR A 69 12.88 3.32 13.03
C THR A 69 11.90 4.50 13.01
N ALA A 70 10.87 4.42 12.17
CA ALA A 70 9.80 5.43 12.13
C ALA A 70 9.17 5.69 13.50
N LYS A 71 8.88 4.60 14.25
CA LYS A 71 8.33 4.66 15.61
C LYS A 71 9.27 5.40 16.58
N ALA A 72 10.58 5.12 16.51
CA ALA A 72 11.58 5.79 17.32
C ALA A 72 11.75 7.26 16.93
N ALA A 73 11.70 7.58 15.62
CA ALA A 73 11.77 8.96 15.13
C ALA A 73 10.64 9.82 15.69
N LEU A 74 9.39 9.33 15.64
CA LEU A 74 8.23 10.03 16.19
C LEU A 74 8.36 10.26 17.70
N LYS A 75 8.74 9.21 18.44
CA LYS A 75 8.91 9.30 19.90
C LYS A 75 10.00 10.31 20.27
N ILE A 76 11.18 10.21 19.66
CA ILE A 76 12.31 11.12 19.92
C ILE A 76 11.92 12.56 19.59
N ALA A 77 11.28 12.79 18.43
CA ALA A 77 10.84 14.12 18.03
C ALA A 77 9.84 14.71 19.04
N ARG A 78 8.85 13.91 19.48
CA ARG A 78 7.88 14.32 20.51
C ARG A 78 8.55 14.66 21.84
N ASP A 79 9.43 13.78 22.31
CA ASP A 79 10.11 13.94 23.59
C ASP A 79 11.04 15.17 23.57
N MET A 80 11.78 15.40 22.48
CA MET A 80 12.64 16.59 22.33
C MET A 80 11.86 17.90 22.29
N VAL A 81 10.65 17.92 21.72
CA VAL A 81 9.75 19.09 21.80
C VAL A 81 9.25 19.29 23.22
N LYS A 82 8.88 18.21 23.92
CA LYS A 82 8.41 18.27 25.32
C LYS A 82 9.52 18.77 26.26
N GLU A 83 10.76 18.37 25.99
CA GLU A 83 11.97 18.83 26.68
C GLU A 83 12.39 20.26 26.28
N LYS A 84 11.68 20.89 25.34
CA LYS A 84 11.98 22.22 24.79
C LYS A 84 13.37 22.30 24.12
N ARG A 85 13.90 21.17 23.67
CA ARG A 85 15.16 21.09 22.93
C ARG A 85 14.97 21.47 21.47
N ILE A 86 13.83 21.16 20.88
CA ILE A 86 13.46 21.54 19.50
C ILE A 86 12.06 22.12 19.41
N THR A 87 11.78 22.90 18.36
CA THR A 87 10.43 23.37 18.07
C THR A 87 9.60 22.30 17.36
N GLN A 88 8.28 22.47 17.29
CA GLN A 88 7.40 21.57 16.54
C GLN A 88 7.77 21.54 15.03
N GLU A 89 8.23 22.66 14.48
CA GLU A 89 8.60 22.80 13.07
C GLU A 89 9.89 22.03 12.78
N GLU A 90 10.88 22.15 13.67
CA GLU A 90 12.11 21.37 13.59
C GLU A 90 11.83 19.88 13.69
N ALA A 91 10.94 19.47 14.60
CA ALA A 91 10.52 18.08 14.75
C ALA A 91 9.89 17.52 13.46
N LEU A 92 9.01 18.28 12.81
CA LEU A 92 8.37 17.88 11.55
C LEU A 92 9.39 17.69 10.42
N LEU A 93 10.38 18.59 10.30
CA LEU A 93 11.40 18.51 9.25
C LEU A 93 12.40 17.37 9.44
N ARG A 94 12.47 16.79 10.64
CA ARG A 94 13.41 15.72 10.98
C ARG A 94 12.87 14.31 10.76
N ILE A 95 11.56 14.19 10.55
CA ILE A 95 10.92 12.91 10.29
C ILE A 95 10.74 12.77 8.77
N PRO A 96 11.45 11.84 8.12
CA PRO A 96 11.23 11.59 6.70
C PRO A 96 9.79 11.12 6.47
N ALA A 97 9.08 11.76 5.54
CA ALA A 97 7.69 11.40 5.26
C ALA A 97 7.52 9.94 4.82
N SER A 98 8.51 9.37 4.13
CA SER A 98 8.54 7.96 3.71
C SER A 98 8.48 6.98 4.88
N ASP A 99 9.00 7.37 6.05
CA ASP A 99 9.06 6.52 7.22
C ASP A 99 7.66 6.36 7.85
N LEU A 100 6.79 7.36 7.69
CA LEU A 100 5.40 7.32 8.18
C LEU A 100 4.60 6.22 7.49
N THR A 101 4.85 5.96 6.20
CA THR A 101 4.16 4.90 5.44
C THR A 101 4.29 3.54 6.12
N GLN A 102 5.44 3.24 6.73
CA GLN A 102 5.66 1.96 7.42
C GLN A 102 4.72 1.77 8.61
N LEU A 103 4.30 2.86 9.27
CA LEU A 103 3.42 2.81 10.43
C LEU A 103 1.95 2.63 10.05
N LEU A 104 1.62 2.84 8.78
CA LEU A 104 0.26 2.73 8.23
C LEU A 104 0.00 1.36 7.58
N LEU A 105 1.04 0.53 7.48
CA LEU A 105 0.95 -0.81 6.93
C LEU A 105 0.71 -1.82 8.06
N PRO A 106 -0.02 -2.92 7.79
CA PRO A 106 -0.09 -4.03 8.74
C PRO A 106 1.31 -4.52 9.10
N SER A 107 1.46 -5.02 10.32
CA SER A 107 2.71 -5.60 10.83
C SER A 107 2.44 -6.97 11.43
N PHE A 108 3.48 -7.77 11.63
CA PHE A 108 3.37 -8.97 12.47
C PHE A 108 3.47 -8.57 13.94
N SER A 109 2.74 -9.27 14.83
CA SER A 109 2.98 -9.11 16.27
C SER A 109 4.35 -9.67 16.65
N GLU A 110 5.00 -9.08 17.63
CA GLU A 110 6.34 -9.52 18.08
C GLU A 110 6.29 -10.95 18.61
N GLU A 111 5.22 -11.32 19.30
CA GLU A 111 4.98 -12.67 19.81
C GLU A 111 4.80 -13.68 18.67
N ALA A 112 4.09 -13.31 17.59
CA ALA A 112 3.94 -14.17 16.43
C ALA A 112 5.27 -14.32 15.68
N LYS A 113 6.03 -13.22 15.50
CA LYS A 113 7.37 -13.26 14.89
C LYS A 113 8.32 -14.19 15.62
N GLN A 114 8.37 -14.13 16.94
CA GLN A 114 9.27 -14.98 17.75
C GLN A 114 8.92 -16.46 17.66
N ARG A 115 7.64 -16.80 17.46
CA ARG A 115 7.17 -18.19 17.29
C ARG A 115 7.28 -18.68 15.85
N ALA A 116 7.34 -17.77 14.88
CA ALA A 116 7.37 -18.09 13.46
C ALA A 116 8.70 -18.75 13.06
N THR A 117 8.65 -19.71 12.14
CA THR A 117 9.88 -20.27 11.58
C THR A 117 10.39 -19.37 10.45
N ARG A 118 11.41 -18.56 10.73
CA ARG A 118 12.12 -17.80 9.70
C ARG A 118 12.90 -18.77 8.79
N ILE A 119 12.63 -18.72 7.49
CA ILE A 119 13.26 -19.59 6.49
C ILE A 119 14.33 -18.90 5.65
N ALA A 120 14.27 -17.57 5.53
CA ALA A 120 15.26 -16.78 4.80
C ALA A 120 15.21 -15.31 5.23
N LYS A 121 16.20 -14.53 4.79
CA LYS A 121 16.19 -13.07 4.87
C LYS A 121 16.74 -12.46 3.58
N GLY A 122 15.94 -11.63 2.92
CA GLY A 122 16.33 -10.83 1.78
C GLY A 122 16.47 -9.35 2.14
N LEU A 123 16.38 -8.50 1.12
CA LEU A 123 16.39 -7.05 1.23
C LEU A 123 14.95 -6.52 1.39
N PRO A 124 14.70 -5.59 2.34
CA PRO A 124 13.39 -4.99 2.56
C PRO A 124 13.05 -3.97 1.45
N ALA A 125 12.57 -4.46 0.30
CA ALA A 125 12.37 -3.64 -0.89
C ALA A 125 11.19 -2.67 -0.75
N SER A 126 10.07 -3.15 -0.23
CA SER A 126 8.87 -2.37 -0.01
C SER A 126 8.21 -2.79 1.30
N PRO A 127 7.90 -1.84 2.21
CA PRO A 127 7.46 -2.14 3.57
C PRO A 127 6.09 -2.81 3.63
N GLY A 128 5.71 -3.25 4.83
CA GLY A 128 4.45 -3.94 5.12
C GLY A 128 4.63 -5.44 5.28
N VAL A 129 3.52 -6.14 5.54
CA VAL A 129 3.49 -7.60 5.68
C VAL A 129 2.51 -8.22 4.71
N ALA A 130 2.83 -9.42 4.24
CA ALA A 130 1.94 -10.22 3.40
C ALA A 130 1.91 -11.65 3.90
N VAL A 131 0.73 -12.26 3.91
CA VAL A 131 0.53 -13.68 4.23
C VAL A 131 -0.28 -14.28 3.10
N GLY A 132 0.19 -15.40 2.55
CA GLY A 132 -0.49 -16.02 1.42
C GLY A 132 0.19 -17.28 0.93
N LYS A 133 -0.43 -17.94 -0.03
CA LYS A 133 0.12 -19.12 -0.69
C LYS A 133 1.06 -18.71 -1.83
N PRO A 134 2.19 -19.40 -2.07
CA PRO A 134 3.08 -19.06 -3.17
C PRO A 134 2.42 -19.36 -4.52
N ALA A 135 2.52 -18.40 -5.43
CA ALA A 135 2.24 -18.56 -6.85
C ALA A 135 3.54 -18.31 -7.62
N PHE A 136 3.88 -19.21 -8.55
CA PHE A 136 5.21 -19.23 -9.19
C PHE A 136 5.23 -18.55 -10.57
N THR A 137 4.05 -18.22 -11.12
CA THR A 137 3.89 -17.40 -12.32
C THR A 137 2.89 -16.27 -12.10
N ALA A 138 2.97 -15.23 -12.93
CA ALA A 138 2.07 -14.09 -12.85
C ALA A 138 0.62 -14.50 -13.18
N GLU A 139 0.41 -15.35 -14.19
CA GLU A 139 -0.90 -15.85 -14.59
C GLU A 139 -1.53 -16.70 -13.47
N GLU A 140 -0.72 -17.51 -12.79
CA GLU A 140 -1.17 -18.27 -11.61
C GLU A 140 -1.64 -17.32 -10.51
N ALA A 141 -0.87 -16.26 -10.22
CA ALA A 141 -1.20 -15.28 -9.20
C ALA A 141 -2.53 -14.56 -9.52
N VAL A 142 -2.74 -14.13 -10.76
CA VAL A 142 -3.99 -13.51 -11.22
C VAL A 142 -5.17 -14.47 -11.06
N ARG A 143 -5.06 -15.69 -11.60
CA ARG A 143 -6.15 -16.69 -11.58
C ARG A 143 -6.57 -17.04 -10.16
N ARG A 144 -5.61 -17.26 -9.26
CA ARG A 144 -5.89 -17.63 -7.86
C ARG A 144 -6.44 -16.46 -7.06
N ALA A 145 -5.93 -15.24 -7.29
CA ALA A 145 -6.49 -14.04 -6.68
C ALA A 145 -7.95 -13.81 -7.10
N GLN A 146 -8.29 -14.04 -8.37
CA GLN A 146 -9.67 -13.98 -8.87
C GLN A 146 -10.59 -15.03 -8.23
N GLN A 147 -10.04 -16.17 -7.79
CA GLN A 147 -10.75 -17.20 -7.02
C GLN A 147 -10.87 -16.87 -5.53
N GLY A 148 -10.38 -15.71 -5.09
CA GLY A 148 -10.42 -15.26 -3.69
C GLY A 148 -9.27 -15.77 -2.83
N GLU A 149 -8.27 -16.45 -3.40
CA GLU A 149 -7.08 -16.88 -2.65
C GLU A 149 -6.09 -15.72 -2.46
N THR A 150 -5.56 -15.56 -1.25
CA THR A 150 -4.47 -14.62 -1.01
C THR A 150 -3.14 -15.25 -1.40
N VAL A 151 -2.47 -14.67 -2.41
CA VAL A 151 -1.24 -15.24 -2.99
C VAL A 151 -0.02 -14.35 -2.77
N ILE A 152 1.15 -14.96 -2.70
CA ILE A 152 2.47 -14.31 -2.73
C ILE A 152 3.12 -14.70 -4.05
N LEU A 153 3.46 -13.72 -4.89
CA LEU A 153 4.18 -13.99 -6.12
C LEU A 153 5.64 -14.30 -5.80
N VAL A 154 6.06 -15.52 -6.12
CA VAL A 154 7.43 -16.02 -5.88
C VAL A 154 8.12 -16.20 -7.22
N ARG A 155 9.15 -15.39 -7.49
CA ARG A 155 9.88 -15.41 -8.78
C ARG A 155 11.38 -15.38 -8.52
N ARG A 156 12.20 -15.87 -9.45
CA ARG A 156 13.65 -15.63 -9.36
C ARG A 156 13.94 -14.14 -9.48
N GLU A 157 13.40 -13.55 -10.54
CA GLU A 157 13.34 -12.12 -10.82
C GLU A 157 11.99 -11.81 -11.49
N THR A 158 11.54 -10.57 -11.42
CA THR A 158 10.31 -10.12 -12.12
C THR A 158 10.66 -9.35 -13.38
N SER A 159 9.84 -9.47 -14.42
CA SER A 159 9.89 -8.66 -15.64
C SER A 159 8.64 -7.78 -15.79
N PRO A 160 8.58 -6.86 -16.76
CA PRO A 160 7.38 -6.08 -17.06
C PRO A 160 6.14 -6.92 -17.41
N GLU A 161 6.32 -8.17 -17.85
CA GLU A 161 5.23 -9.10 -18.15
C GLU A 161 4.55 -9.61 -16.87
N ASP A 162 5.23 -9.53 -15.72
CA ASP A 162 4.70 -9.99 -14.44
C ASP A 162 3.77 -8.96 -13.76
N ILE A 163 3.53 -7.78 -14.36
CA ILE A 163 2.82 -6.65 -13.74
C ILE A 163 1.44 -7.04 -13.20
N ASP A 164 0.63 -7.75 -13.98
CA ASP A 164 -0.73 -8.13 -13.56
C ASP A 164 -0.73 -9.09 -12.37
N GLY A 165 0.23 -10.03 -12.36
CA GLY A 165 0.44 -10.95 -11.23
C GLY A 165 0.97 -10.24 -10.00
N MET A 166 1.92 -9.32 -10.16
CA MET A 166 2.45 -8.49 -9.08
C MET A 166 1.34 -7.60 -8.48
N HIS A 167 0.44 -7.07 -9.31
CA HIS A 167 -0.69 -6.26 -8.86
C HIS A 167 -1.74 -7.11 -8.13
N SER A 168 -1.95 -8.35 -8.56
CA SER A 168 -2.94 -9.26 -7.96
C SER A 168 -2.44 -9.91 -6.65
N ALA A 169 -1.13 -10.07 -6.47
CA ALA A 169 -0.55 -10.70 -5.30
C ALA A 169 -0.59 -9.81 -4.04
N ALA A 170 -0.71 -10.41 -2.85
CA ALA A 170 -0.63 -9.70 -1.57
C ALA A 170 0.80 -9.24 -1.25
N GLY A 171 1.81 -9.97 -1.73
CA GLY A 171 3.21 -9.61 -1.61
C GLY A 171 4.08 -10.29 -2.67
N ILE A 172 5.30 -9.80 -2.82
CA ILE A 172 6.25 -10.24 -3.85
C ILE A 172 7.55 -10.69 -3.17
N LEU A 173 8.01 -11.89 -3.53
CA LEU A 173 9.27 -12.46 -3.06
C LEU A 173 10.14 -12.79 -4.27
N THR A 174 11.38 -12.27 -4.29
CA THR A 174 12.38 -12.67 -5.28
C THR A 174 13.66 -13.23 -4.67
N SER A 175 14.23 -14.27 -5.29
CA SER A 175 15.51 -14.83 -4.84
C SER A 175 16.71 -13.98 -5.30
N THR A 176 16.58 -13.25 -6.41
CA THR A 176 17.58 -12.30 -6.90
C THR A 176 17.03 -10.87 -6.96
N GLY A 177 17.91 -9.90 -7.22
CA GLY A 177 17.55 -8.49 -7.35
C GLY A 177 17.90 -7.64 -6.13
N GLY A 178 18.27 -6.38 -6.38
CA GLY A 178 18.59 -5.40 -5.35
C GLY A 178 17.42 -4.45 -5.04
N MET A 179 17.67 -3.46 -4.18
CA MET A 179 16.68 -2.43 -3.82
C MET A 179 16.16 -1.60 -5.00
N THR A 180 16.83 -1.62 -6.15
CA THR A 180 16.47 -0.93 -7.39
C THR A 180 15.98 -1.87 -8.49
N SER A 181 15.75 -3.16 -8.18
CA SER A 181 15.21 -4.13 -9.14
C SER A 181 13.79 -3.76 -9.58
N HIS A 182 13.35 -4.33 -10.70
CA HIS A 182 11.99 -4.16 -11.22
C HIS A 182 10.94 -4.42 -10.12
N ALA A 183 11.04 -5.56 -9.42
CA ALA A 183 10.17 -5.92 -8.30
C ALA A 183 10.14 -4.82 -7.22
N ALA A 184 11.31 -4.34 -6.80
CA ALA A 184 11.41 -3.36 -5.73
C ALA A 184 10.83 -1.99 -6.10
N VAL A 185 11.04 -1.54 -7.34
CA VAL A 185 10.52 -0.25 -7.83
C VAL A 185 9.00 -0.29 -7.97
N VAL A 186 8.49 -1.33 -8.61
CA VAL A 186 7.06 -1.48 -8.87
C VAL A 186 6.29 -1.72 -7.57
N ALA A 187 6.77 -2.62 -6.70
CA ALA A 187 6.09 -2.90 -5.43
C ALA A 187 6.00 -1.68 -4.51
N ARG A 188 7.05 -0.83 -4.47
CA ARG A 188 7.00 0.45 -3.75
C ARG A 188 6.00 1.42 -4.33
N GLY A 189 5.88 1.48 -5.66
CA GLY A 189 4.89 2.31 -6.33
C GLY A 189 3.45 1.97 -5.94
N TRP A 190 3.18 0.70 -5.66
CA TRP A 190 1.87 0.21 -5.24
C TRP A 190 1.69 0.03 -3.73
N GLY A 191 2.74 0.26 -2.94
CA GLY A 191 2.71 0.02 -1.49
C GLY A 191 2.49 -1.45 -1.10
N LYS A 192 2.85 -2.41 -1.97
CA LYS A 192 2.77 -3.85 -1.67
C LYS A 192 4.02 -4.33 -0.95
N CYS A 193 3.85 -5.24 0.00
CA CYS A 193 4.97 -5.87 0.71
C CYS A 193 5.90 -6.58 -0.29
N CYS A 194 7.19 -6.26 -0.27
CA CYS A 194 8.15 -6.89 -1.16
C CYS A 194 9.50 -7.16 -0.48
N VAL A 195 9.97 -8.39 -0.63
CA VAL A 195 11.30 -8.84 -0.23
C VAL A 195 12.02 -9.33 -1.48
N VAL A 196 13.19 -8.75 -1.77
CA VAL A 196 13.99 -9.09 -2.95
C VAL A 196 15.36 -9.62 -2.56
N GLY A 197 16.01 -10.37 -3.44
CA GLY A 197 17.37 -10.86 -3.18
C GLY A 197 17.46 -11.82 -2.01
N ALA A 198 16.41 -12.62 -1.75
CA ALA A 198 16.43 -13.69 -0.75
C ALA A 198 17.23 -14.89 -1.29
N GLY A 199 18.56 -14.74 -1.40
CA GLY A 199 19.44 -15.71 -2.04
C GLY A 199 19.47 -17.10 -1.39
N ASP A 200 19.05 -17.21 -0.12
CA ASP A 200 18.89 -18.49 0.59
C ASP A 200 17.69 -19.32 0.09
N ILE A 201 16.83 -18.75 -0.76
CA ILE A 201 15.66 -19.40 -1.34
C ILE A 201 15.97 -19.85 -2.76
N GLN A 202 15.88 -21.16 -2.99
CA GLN A 202 15.92 -21.73 -4.32
C GLN A 202 14.49 -21.91 -4.84
N ILE A 203 14.21 -21.34 -6.00
CA ILE A 203 12.87 -21.37 -6.62
C ILE A 203 12.93 -22.27 -7.85
N ASP A 204 12.04 -23.25 -7.89
CA ASP A 204 11.79 -24.13 -9.03
C ASP A 204 10.34 -23.92 -9.54
N PRO A 205 10.16 -23.10 -10.59
CA PRO A 205 8.84 -22.81 -11.13
C PRO A 205 8.17 -24.02 -11.79
N ASP A 206 8.95 -24.94 -12.36
CA ASP A 206 8.45 -26.09 -13.11
C ASP A 206 7.83 -27.12 -12.14
N GLU A 207 8.51 -27.38 -11.03
CA GLU A 207 7.93 -28.15 -9.91
C GLU A 207 6.84 -27.35 -9.17
N GLY A 208 6.91 -26.01 -9.24
CA GLY A 208 6.18 -25.06 -8.42
C GLY A 208 6.38 -25.31 -6.94
N ALA A 209 7.66 -25.32 -6.58
CA ALA A 209 8.11 -25.40 -5.22
C ALA A 209 9.27 -24.41 -5.00
N LEU A 210 9.44 -23.99 -3.76
CA LEU A 210 10.63 -23.32 -3.30
C LEU A 210 11.27 -24.10 -2.16
N TYR A 211 12.58 -23.99 -2.07
CA TYR A 211 13.42 -24.68 -1.11
C TYR A 211 14.17 -23.65 -0.27
N ALA A 212 13.98 -23.70 1.04
CA ALA A 212 14.62 -22.78 1.99
C ALA A 212 14.79 -23.47 3.35
N ALA A 213 15.93 -23.26 4.00
CA ALA A 213 16.25 -23.84 5.32
C ALA A 213 15.96 -25.36 5.43
N GLY A 214 16.26 -26.12 4.37
CA GLY A 214 16.03 -27.58 4.31
C GLY A 214 14.56 -28.00 4.17
N ARG A 215 13.64 -27.08 3.87
CA ARG A 215 12.22 -27.34 3.68
C ARG A 215 11.82 -27.13 2.22
N ARG A 216 10.89 -27.94 1.74
CA ARG A 216 10.18 -27.77 0.47
C ARG A 216 8.81 -27.15 0.75
N LEU A 217 8.50 -26.04 0.11
CA LEU A 217 7.21 -25.34 0.20
C LEU A 217 6.60 -25.28 -1.20
N ASP A 218 5.41 -25.86 -1.34
CA ASP A 218 4.66 -25.96 -2.59
C ASP A 218 3.53 -24.92 -2.68
N ARG A 219 2.71 -25.00 -3.73
CA ARG A 219 1.59 -24.08 -4.02
C ARG A 219 0.51 -24.01 -2.93
N ASP A 220 0.41 -25.03 -2.07
CA ASP A 220 -0.57 -25.10 -0.98
C ASP A 220 0.01 -24.71 0.37
N SER A 221 1.34 -24.61 0.44
CA SER A 221 2.05 -24.09 1.61
C SER A 221 1.71 -22.62 1.83
N VAL A 222 1.85 -22.15 3.08
CA VAL A 222 1.65 -20.74 3.42
C VAL A 222 3.00 -20.09 3.68
N LEU A 223 3.17 -18.88 3.15
CA LEU A 223 4.30 -18.01 3.37
C LEU A 223 3.85 -16.72 4.05
N SER A 224 4.76 -16.15 4.85
CA SER A 224 4.60 -14.81 5.40
C SER A 224 5.85 -13.99 5.12
N LEU A 225 5.67 -12.76 4.62
CA LEU A 225 6.74 -11.83 4.28
C LEU A 225 6.68 -10.61 5.19
N ASP A 226 7.83 -10.17 5.67
CA ASP A 226 8.01 -8.83 6.25
C ASP A 226 8.88 -7.98 5.31
N GLY A 227 8.24 -7.13 4.53
CA GLY A 227 8.89 -6.21 3.61
C GLY A 227 9.64 -5.06 4.28
N SER A 228 9.46 -4.88 5.60
CA SER A 228 10.14 -3.85 6.40
C SER A 228 11.47 -4.36 6.94
N THR A 229 11.55 -5.64 7.32
CA THR A 229 12.79 -6.27 7.83
C THR A 229 13.50 -7.16 6.80
N GLY A 230 12.83 -7.50 5.71
CA GLY A 230 13.30 -8.44 4.68
C GLY A 230 13.17 -9.90 5.10
N GLU A 231 12.43 -10.21 6.15
CA GLU A 231 12.32 -11.57 6.68
C GLU A 231 11.24 -12.39 5.96
N VAL A 232 11.52 -13.67 5.75
CA VAL A 232 10.61 -14.63 5.13
C VAL A 232 10.35 -15.76 6.11
N PHE A 233 9.08 -16.07 6.35
CA PHE A 233 8.64 -17.09 7.31
C PHE A 233 7.82 -18.18 6.62
N ALA A 234 8.00 -19.42 7.08
CA ALA A 234 7.11 -20.52 6.72
C ALA A 234 5.88 -20.52 7.63
N GLY A 235 4.70 -20.71 7.02
CA GLY A 235 3.41 -20.69 7.70
C GLY A 235 2.77 -19.30 7.74
N ALA A 236 1.54 -19.26 8.25
CA ALA A 236 0.83 -18.02 8.51
C ALA A 236 1.35 -17.37 9.80
N VAL A 237 1.82 -16.13 9.70
CA VAL A 237 2.16 -15.30 10.85
C VAL A 237 1.01 -14.34 11.08
N GLU A 238 0.55 -14.26 12.33
CA GLU A 238 -0.56 -13.40 12.71
C GLU A 238 -0.23 -11.92 12.44
N THR A 239 -1.10 -11.25 11.68
CA THR A 239 -0.97 -9.83 11.37
C THR A 239 -1.81 -9.01 12.33
N GLN A 240 -1.31 -7.82 12.67
CA GLN A 240 -2.04 -6.84 13.43
C GLN A 240 -2.28 -5.59 12.56
N PRO A 241 -3.46 -4.97 12.66
CA PRO A 241 -3.71 -3.70 12.00
C PRO A 241 -2.73 -2.64 12.52
N PRO A 242 -2.37 -1.65 11.71
CA PRO A 242 -1.54 -0.53 12.16
C PRO A 242 -2.22 0.15 13.36
N GLN A 243 -1.52 0.23 14.48
CA GLN A 243 -1.97 1.01 15.63
C GLN A 243 -1.42 2.43 15.50
N ILE A 244 -2.34 3.40 15.40
CA ILE A 244 -1.98 4.82 15.47
C ILE A 244 -1.51 5.11 16.89
N SER A 245 -0.21 5.31 17.06
CA SER A 245 0.34 5.68 18.36
C SER A 245 -0.01 7.13 18.72
N ASP A 246 -0.05 7.43 20.02
CA ASP A 246 -0.18 8.81 20.51
C ASP A 246 0.89 9.75 19.94
N ASP A 247 2.10 9.22 19.69
CA ASP A 247 3.21 9.94 19.07
C ASP A 247 2.86 10.33 17.63
N PHE A 248 2.36 9.37 16.83
CA PHE A 248 1.91 9.63 15.47
C PHE A 248 0.80 10.68 15.43
N ALA A 249 -0.26 10.49 16.23
CA ALA A 249 -1.38 11.42 16.27
C ALA A 249 -0.95 12.84 16.70
N THR A 250 0.02 12.95 17.61
CA THR A 250 0.57 14.25 18.03
C THR A 250 1.33 14.94 16.92
N ILE A 251 2.20 14.21 16.22
CA ILE A 251 2.99 14.74 15.11
C ILE A 251 2.08 15.15 13.95
N MET A 252 1.07 14.34 13.61
CA MET A 252 0.09 14.69 12.57
C MET A 252 -0.67 15.97 12.92
N ARG A 253 -1.09 16.16 14.18
CA ARG A 253 -1.70 17.44 14.61
C ARG A 253 -0.78 18.65 14.43
N TRP A 254 0.53 18.48 14.60
CA TRP A 254 1.49 19.56 14.33
C TRP A 254 1.59 19.84 12.83
N ALA A 255 1.63 18.77 12.02
CA ALA A 255 1.63 18.88 10.56
C ALA A 255 0.38 19.59 10.05
N ASP A 256 -0.80 19.22 10.55
CA ASP A 256 -2.09 19.82 10.17
C ASP A 256 -2.18 21.30 10.50
N ARG A 257 -1.61 21.74 11.63
CA ARG A 257 -1.57 23.16 12.01
C ARG A 257 -0.64 23.99 11.13
N ARG A 258 0.36 23.35 10.51
CA ARG A 258 1.41 24.03 9.74
C ARG A 258 1.18 23.97 8.24
N ARG A 259 0.50 22.93 7.74
CA ARG A 259 0.23 22.80 6.31
C ARG A 259 -0.73 23.88 5.83
N ARG A 260 -0.50 24.34 4.59
CA ARG A 260 -1.42 25.21 3.86
C ARG A 260 -2.32 24.42 2.91
N LEU A 261 -1.80 23.33 2.34
CA LEU A 261 -2.54 22.49 1.40
C LEU A 261 -3.56 21.64 2.17
N GLY A 262 -4.77 21.57 1.62
CA GLY A 262 -5.76 20.59 2.04
C GLY A 262 -5.31 19.18 1.62
N VAL A 263 -5.62 18.17 2.43
CA VAL A 263 -5.33 16.77 2.09
C VAL A 263 -6.66 16.04 1.90
N ARG A 264 -7.00 15.78 0.64
CA ARG A 264 -8.15 14.96 0.26
C ARG A 264 -7.67 13.60 -0.23
N ALA A 265 -8.55 12.60 -0.19
CA ALA A 265 -8.21 11.26 -0.63
C ALA A 265 -8.76 10.95 -2.03
N ASN A 266 -8.13 9.99 -2.68
CA ASN A 266 -8.72 9.28 -3.81
C ASN A 266 -9.40 8.04 -3.23
N ALA A 267 -10.72 7.96 -3.32
CA ALA A 267 -11.47 6.83 -2.81
C ALA A 267 -12.74 6.63 -3.64
N ASP A 268 -12.98 5.38 -4.00
CA ASP A 268 -14.04 5.01 -4.94
C ASP A 268 -15.13 4.15 -4.26
N THR A 269 -14.90 3.73 -3.01
CA THR A 269 -15.82 2.91 -2.21
C THR A 269 -16.15 3.56 -0.86
N PRO A 270 -17.30 3.25 -0.25
CA PRO A 270 -17.65 3.74 1.09
C PRO A 270 -16.61 3.36 2.16
N GLN A 271 -16.02 2.17 2.06
CA GLN A 271 -15.02 1.67 3.00
C GLN A 271 -13.71 2.46 2.88
N ASP A 272 -13.25 2.72 1.65
CA ASP A 272 -12.05 3.53 1.42
C ASP A 272 -12.26 4.98 1.86
N ALA A 273 -13.45 5.53 1.62
CA ALA A 273 -13.81 6.87 2.09
C ALA A 273 -13.80 6.96 3.63
N ALA A 274 -14.41 6.00 4.33
CA ALA A 274 -14.39 5.95 5.79
C ALA A 274 -12.96 5.86 6.33
N ARG A 275 -12.15 4.94 5.78
CA ARG A 275 -10.75 4.76 6.17
C ARG A 275 -9.93 6.03 5.92
N ALA A 276 -10.11 6.68 4.77
CA ALA A 276 -9.42 7.94 4.48
C ALA A 276 -9.77 9.05 5.48
N ARG A 277 -11.04 9.13 5.88
CA ARG A 277 -11.50 10.08 6.92
C ARG A 277 -10.87 9.79 8.28
N GLU A 278 -10.73 8.52 8.67
CA GLU A 278 -10.03 8.12 9.90
C GLU A 278 -8.57 8.59 9.93
N PHE A 279 -7.90 8.62 8.77
CA PHE A 279 -6.54 9.16 8.62
C PHE A 279 -6.46 10.70 8.50
N GLY A 280 -7.59 11.40 8.62
CA GLY A 280 -7.64 12.86 8.59
C GLY A 280 -7.85 13.49 7.22
N ALA A 281 -8.31 12.72 6.22
CA ALA A 281 -8.69 13.30 4.94
C ALA A 281 -9.82 14.33 5.10
N GLU A 282 -9.67 15.48 4.45
CA GLU A 282 -10.60 16.61 4.48
C GLU A 282 -11.65 16.51 3.37
N GLY A 283 -11.93 15.29 2.91
CA GLY A 283 -12.84 14.99 1.80
C GLY A 283 -12.21 14.08 0.75
N ILE A 284 -12.96 13.84 -0.32
CA ILE A 284 -12.52 13.03 -1.47
C ILE A 284 -12.19 13.95 -2.63
N GLY A 285 -10.95 13.99 -3.09
CA GLY A 285 -10.52 14.84 -4.20
C GLY A 285 -10.70 14.18 -5.56
N LEU A 286 -10.89 12.85 -5.57
CA LEU A 286 -11.18 12.08 -6.77
C LEU A 286 -11.88 10.77 -6.39
N CYS A 287 -13.16 10.67 -6.71
CA CYS A 287 -13.92 9.43 -6.77
C CYS A 287 -14.09 9.03 -8.23
N ARG A 288 -13.50 7.91 -8.63
CA ARG A 288 -13.53 7.38 -10.00
C ARG A 288 -14.74 6.49 -10.19
N THR A 289 -15.69 6.95 -11.01
CA THR A 289 -16.94 6.20 -11.23
C THR A 289 -16.73 4.89 -11.98
N GLU A 290 -15.65 4.76 -12.73
CA GLU A 290 -15.27 3.54 -13.46
C GLU A 290 -15.22 2.30 -12.59
N HIS A 291 -14.56 2.42 -11.43
CA HIS A 291 -14.31 1.32 -10.52
C HIS A 291 -15.62 0.78 -9.94
N MET A 292 -16.66 1.62 -9.91
CA MET A 292 -18.00 1.26 -9.45
C MET A 292 -18.74 0.34 -10.43
N PHE A 293 -18.21 0.09 -11.65
CA PHE A 293 -18.86 -0.74 -12.68
C PHE A 293 -18.27 -2.14 -12.85
N PHE A 294 -17.18 -2.50 -12.16
CA PHE A 294 -16.47 -3.78 -12.35
C PHE A 294 -17.03 -4.98 -11.52
N GLY A 295 -18.18 -4.85 -10.86
CA GLY A 295 -18.85 -5.98 -10.17
C GLY A 295 -19.69 -6.84 -11.12
N ASP A 296 -19.91 -8.12 -10.80
CA ASP A 296 -20.56 -9.12 -11.68
C ASP A 296 -21.92 -8.68 -12.27
N ASP A 297 -22.79 -8.07 -11.46
CA ASP A 297 -24.09 -7.57 -11.94
C ASP A 297 -23.97 -6.25 -12.74
N ARG A 298 -22.93 -5.47 -12.43
CA ARG A 298 -22.72 -4.11 -12.96
C ARG A 298 -22.04 -4.13 -14.31
N ILE A 299 -21.04 -5.01 -14.45
CA ILE A 299 -20.34 -5.23 -15.71
C ILE A 299 -21.33 -5.75 -16.77
N ARG A 300 -22.31 -6.54 -16.37
CA ARG A 300 -23.39 -7.00 -17.27
C ARG A 300 -24.23 -5.82 -17.77
N ALA A 301 -24.72 -4.96 -16.88
CA ALA A 301 -25.51 -3.79 -17.29
C ALA A 301 -24.68 -2.81 -18.15
N MET A 302 -23.40 -2.63 -17.84
CA MET A 302 -22.46 -1.82 -18.63
C MET A 302 -22.26 -2.41 -20.04
N ARG A 303 -22.05 -3.72 -20.16
CA ARG A 303 -21.93 -4.40 -21.47
C ARG A 303 -23.20 -4.27 -22.29
N ARG A 304 -24.39 -4.37 -21.67
CA ARG A 304 -25.67 -4.14 -22.34
C ARG A 304 -25.76 -2.72 -22.91
N MET A 305 -25.32 -1.73 -22.14
CA MET A 305 -25.26 -0.32 -22.58
C MET A 305 -24.35 -0.12 -23.79
N ILE A 306 -23.18 -0.78 -23.82
CA ILE A 306 -22.20 -0.66 -24.91
C ILE A 306 -22.70 -1.32 -26.21
N LEU A 307 -23.38 -2.46 -26.08
CA LEU A 307 -23.93 -3.23 -27.20
C LEU A 307 -25.25 -2.67 -27.75
N ALA A 308 -25.87 -1.72 -27.05
CA ALA A 308 -27.10 -1.07 -27.49
C ALA A 308 -26.94 -0.42 -28.88
N SER A 309 -27.92 -0.66 -29.75
CA SER A 309 -27.95 -0.15 -31.13
C SER A 309 -28.70 1.17 -31.26
N SER A 310 -29.54 1.51 -30.28
CA SER A 310 -30.28 2.78 -30.21
C SER A 310 -30.01 3.55 -28.91
N ALA A 311 -30.40 4.83 -28.89
CA ALA A 311 -30.34 5.66 -27.69
C ALA A 311 -31.36 5.17 -26.64
N GLU A 312 -32.51 4.66 -27.06
CA GLU A 312 -33.54 4.10 -26.18
C GLU A 312 -33.04 2.85 -25.45
N GLU A 313 -32.45 1.89 -26.18
CA GLU A 313 -31.87 0.67 -25.59
C GLU A 313 -30.74 1.00 -24.60
N ARG A 314 -29.95 2.03 -24.92
CA ARG A 314 -28.88 2.50 -24.04
C ARG A 314 -29.42 3.11 -22.76
N ALA A 315 -30.47 3.93 -22.86
CA ALA A 315 -31.15 4.51 -21.71
C ALA A 315 -31.75 3.42 -20.80
N GLU A 316 -32.37 2.38 -21.36
CA GLU A 316 -32.87 1.24 -20.58
C GLU A 316 -31.75 0.51 -19.81
N ALA A 317 -30.59 0.30 -20.45
CA ALA A 317 -29.45 -0.30 -19.78
C ALA A 317 -28.88 0.59 -18.67
N LEU A 318 -28.89 1.90 -18.87
CA LEU A 318 -28.44 2.89 -17.89
C LEU A 318 -29.37 2.98 -16.66
N GLU A 319 -30.69 2.78 -16.83
CA GLU A 319 -31.63 2.72 -15.70
C GLU A 319 -31.38 1.52 -14.77
N LEU A 320 -30.77 0.44 -15.27
CA LEU A 320 -30.31 -0.68 -14.43
C LEU A 320 -29.07 -0.32 -13.59
N LEU A 321 -28.22 0.57 -14.10
CA LEU A 321 -27.01 1.03 -13.40
C LEU A 321 -27.31 2.12 -12.36
N LEU A 322 -28.32 2.94 -12.62
CA LEU A 322 -28.72 4.07 -11.77
C LEU A 322 -28.84 3.72 -10.27
N PRO A 323 -29.64 2.71 -9.85
CA PRO A 323 -29.80 2.40 -8.43
C PRO A 323 -28.49 1.92 -7.78
N LEU A 324 -27.69 1.14 -8.51
CA LEU A 324 -26.42 0.60 -8.01
C LEU A 324 -25.40 1.72 -7.77
N GLN A 325 -25.30 2.66 -8.70
CA GLN A 325 -24.41 3.80 -8.56
C GLN A 325 -24.89 4.77 -7.48
N ARG A 326 -26.20 5.00 -7.38
CA ARG A 326 -26.80 5.83 -6.33
C ARG A 326 -26.51 5.29 -4.94
N ASP A 327 -26.65 3.97 -4.73
CA ASP A 327 -26.44 3.35 -3.43
C ASP A 327 -24.98 3.45 -2.97
N ASP A 328 -24.02 3.33 -3.90
CA ASP A 328 -22.61 3.54 -3.60
C ASP A 328 -22.34 5.00 -3.18
N PHE A 329 -22.90 5.98 -3.91
CA PHE A 329 -22.76 7.39 -3.55
C PHE A 329 -23.39 7.71 -2.20
N ILE A 330 -24.53 7.10 -1.86
CA ILE A 330 -25.13 7.21 -0.52
C ILE A 330 -24.12 6.73 0.54
N GLY A 331 -23.47 5.59 0.30
CA GLY A 331 -22.42 5.07 1.18
C GLY A 331 -21.23 6.03 1.32
N ILE A 332 -20.74 6.59 0.22
CA ILE A 332 -19.61 7.53 0.20
C ILE A 332 -19.97 8.83 0.93
N PHE A 333 -21.15 9.41 0.67
CA PHE A 333 -21.59 10.64 1.33
C PHE A 333 -21.80 10.44 2.83
N ARG A 334 -22.35 9.30 3.26
CA ARG A 334 -22.44 8.95 4.69
C ARG A 334 -21.05 8.87 5.33
N ALA A 335 -20.09 8.22 4.66
CA ALA A 335 -18.71 8.14 5.16
C ALA A 335 -18.04 9.53 5.26
N MET A 336 -18.39 10.44 4.35
CA MET A 336 -17.83 11.79 4.26
C MET A 336 -18.77 12.90 4.75
N ASP A 337 -19.69 12.58 5.68
CA ASP A 337 -20.61 13.55 6.27
C ASP A 337 -19.92 14.86 6.69
N GLY A 338 -20.34 15.97 6.06
CA GLY A 338 -19.80 17.32 6.29
C GLY A 338 -18.59 17.71 5.43
N LEU A 339 -18.02 16.79 4.65
CA LEU A 339 -16.81 16.99 3.84
C LEU A 339 -17.10 16.93 2.33
N PRO A 340 -16.34 17.66 1.50
CA PRO A 340 -16.54 17.69 0.05
C PRO A 340 -16.10 16.38 -0.62
N VAL A 341 -16.89 15.92 -1.60
CA VAL A 341 -16.64 14.70 -2.37
C VAL A 341 -16.64 15.03 -3.87
N THR A 342 -15.46 15.06 -4.48
CA THR A 342 -15.27 15.28 -5.92
C THR A 342 -15.44 13.98 -6.68
N ILE A 343 -16.40 13.95 -7.61
CA ILE A 343 -16.79 12.77 -8.36
C ILE A 343 -16.43 12.98 -9.81
N ARG A 344 -15.53 12.13 -10.33
CA ARG A 344 -15.18 12.13 -11.74
C ARG A 344 -16.07 11.16 -12.50
N LEU A 345 -16.75 11.71 -13.50
CA LEU A 345 -17.58 10.97 -14.46
C LEU A 345 -16.75 9.99 -15.31
N LEU A 346 -17.46 9.15 -16.07
CA LEU A 346 -16.88 8.06 -16.84
C LEU A 346 -15.75 8.52 -17.78
N ASP A 347 -14.54 7.99 -17.55
CA ASP A 347 -13.28 8.31 -18.22
C ASP A 347 -12.75 7.27 -19.24
N PRO A 348 -12.90 5.95 -19.06
CA PRO A 348 -12.24 4.95 -19.90
C PRO A 348 -13.02 4.74 -21.19
N PRO A 349 -12.33 4.29 -22.25
CA PRO A 349 -12.98 3.91 -23.49
C PRO A 349 -13.84 2.67 -23.31
N LEU A 350 -14.92 2.57 -24.08
CA LEU A 350 -15.92 1.51 -23.91
C LEU A 350 -15.39 0.10 -24.17
N HIS A 351 -14.32 -0.05 -24.97
CA HIS A 351 -13.74 -1.36 -25.26
C HIS A 351 -13.11 -2.03 -24.03
N GLU A 352 -12.74 -1.28 -22.99
CA GLU A 352 -12.18 -1.84 -21.75
C GLU A 352 -13.20 -2.69 -20.97
N PHE A 353 -14.50 -2.49 -21.19
CA PHE A 353 -15.56 -3.26 -20.53
C PHE A 353 -16.02 -4.50 -21.31
N LEU A 354 -15.56 -4.66 -22.56
CA LEU A 354 -15.94 -5.78 -23.42
C LEU A 354 -14.91 -6.93 -23.30
N PRO A 355 -15.36 -8.20 -23.33
CA PRO A 355 -14.45 -9.34 -23.34
C PRO A 355 -13.64 -9.38 -24.63
N GLN A 356 -12.39 -9.83 -24.54
CA GLN A 356 -11.49 -9.99 -25.70
C GLN A 356 -11.33 -11.44 -26.13
N ASP A 357 -11.70 -12.39 -25.28
CA ASP A 357 -11.61 -13.82 -25.51
C ASP A 357 -12.85 -14.35 -26.24
N GLY A 358 -12.63 -15.26 -27.20
CA GLY A 358 -13.70 -15.80 -28.03
C GLY A 358 -14.77 -16.58 -27.25
N GLU A 359 -14.40 -17.19 -26.13
CA GLU A 359 -15.32 -17.93 -25.25
C GLU A 359 -16.22 -16.99 -24.45
N ALA A 360 -15.70 -15.94 -23.81
CA ALA A 360 -16.56 -14.97 -23.12
C ALA A 360 -17.39 -14.12 -24.08
N VAL A 361 -16.92 -13.85 -25.31
CA VAL A 361 -17.77 -13.25 -26.35
C VAL A 361 -18.97 -14.15 -26.68
N ALA A 362 -18.75 -15.46 -26.83
CA ALA A 362 -19.83 -16.42 -27.08
C ALA A 362 -20.78 -16.55 -25.86
N ALA A 363 -20.26 -16.47 -24.64
CA ALA A 363 -21.08 -16.43 -23.43
C ALA A 363 -21.94 -15.16 -23.39
N LEU A 364 -21.35 -14.00 -23.68
CA LEU A 364 -22.04 -12.71 -23.70
C LEU A 364 -23.17 -12.66 -24.75
N ALA A 365 -22.91 -13.26 -25.92
CA ALA A 365 -23.89 -13.42 -26.99
C ALA A 365 -25.11 -14.23 -26.53
N ARG A 366 -24.87 -15.36 -25.86
CA ARG A 366 -25.95 -16.17 -25.26
C ARG A 366 -26.72 -15.40 -24.18
N ASP A 367 -26.01 -14.67 -23.32
CA ASP A 367 -26.61 -13.96 -22.19
C ASP A 367 -27.52 -12.79 -22.58
N PHE A 368 -27.25 -12.15 -23.72
CA PHE A 368 -28.05 -11.05 -24.26
C PHE A 368 -28.92 -11.44 -25.45
N GLY A 369 -28.84 -12.68 -25.93
CA GLY A 369 -29.59 -13.12 -27.10
C GLY A 369 -29.22 -12.39 -28.39
N VAL A 370 -27.96 -11.94 -28.50
CA VAL A 370 -27.43 -11.25 -29.69
C VAL A 370 -26.45 -12.15 -30.43
N ASP A 371 -26.23 -11.90 -31.73
CA ASP A 371 -25.27 -12.67 -32.50
C ASP A 371 -23.83 -12.41 -32.01
N ALA A 372 -23.03 -13.47 -31.89
CA ALA A 372 -21.64 -13.36 -31.50
C ALA A 372 -20.82 -12.53 -32.52
N ASP A 373 -21.20 -12.57 -33.81
CA ASP A 373 -20.59 -11.75 -34.86
C ASP A 373 -20.92 -10.26 -34.70
N ASP A 374 -22.10 -9.91 -34.19
CA ASP A 374 -22.45 -8.53 -33.87
C ASP A 374 -21.59 -7.97 -32.74
N ILE A 375 -21.36 -8.77 -31.69
CA ILE A 375 -20.46 -8.40 -30.60
C ILE A 375 -19.03 -8.23 -31.13
N ARG A 376 -18.53 -9.15 -31.96
CA ARG A 376 -17.19 -9.04 -32.55
C ARG A 376 -17.04 -7.77 -33.39
N ARG A 377 -18.03 -7.46 -34.24
CA ARG A 377 -18.06 -6.22 -35.03
C ARG A 377 -18.06 -4.99 -34.13
N ARG A 378 -18.78 -5.02 -33.01
CA ARG A 378 -18.82 -3.92 -32.04
C ARG A 378 -17.49 -3.75 -31.32
N VAL A 379 -16.87 -4.83 -30.87
CA VAL A 379 -15.53 -4.81 -30.25
C VAL A 379 -14.50 -4.23 -31.21
N GLU A 380 -14.48 -4.68 -32.46
CA GLU A 380 -13.52 -4.19 -33.46
C GLU A 380 -13.79 -2.73 -33.84
N SER A 381 -15.04 -2.27 -33.89
CA SER A 381 -15.35 -0.86 -34.17
C SER A 381 -15.01 0.10 -33.02
N LEU A 382 -15.02 -0.39 -31.78
CA LEU A 382 -14.58 0.35 -30.59
C LEU A 382 -13.08 0.22 -30.33
N ARG A 383 -12.38 -0.60 -31.13
CA ARG A 383 -10.94 -0.79 -31.02
C ARG A 383 -10.22 0.44 -31.54
N GLU A 384 -9.31 0.95 -30.72
CA GLU A 384 -8.56 2.15 -31.04
C GLU A 384 -7.07 1.83 -31.14
N ALA A 385 -6.38 2.50 -32.07
CA ALA A 385 -4.94 2.37 -32.19
C ALA A 385 -4.21 2.91 -30.94
N ASN A 386 -4.75 3.96 -30.31
CA ASN A 386 -4.20 4.57 -29.09
C ASN A 386 -5.34 4.91 -28.09
N PRO A 387 -5.79 3.96 -27.27
CA PRO A 387 -6.89 4.15 -26.31
C PRO A 387 -6.71 5.33 -25.34
N MET A 388 -5.47 5.65 -24.96
CA MET A 388 -5.18 6.81 -24.10
C MET A 388 -5.61 8.15 -24.72
N LEU A 389 -5.61 8.26 -26.05
CA LEU A 389 -5.94 9.48 -26.80
C LEU A 389 -7.27 9.37 -27.56
N GLY A 390 -8.04 8.31 -27.31
CA GLY A 390 -9.21 7.96 -28.09
C GLY A 390 -10.54 8.53 -27.59
N HIS A 391 -11.63 7.80 -27.84
CA HIS A 391 -13.00 8.18 -27.55
C HIS A 391 -13.38 7.82 -26.11
N ARG A 392 -12.99 8.71 -25.20
CA ARG A 392 -13.05 8.52 -23.75
C ARG A 392 -13.39 9.82 -23.02
N GLY A 393 -13.65 9.76 -21.71
CA GLY A 393 -13.91 10.95 -20.89
C GLY A 393 -15.00 11.86 -21.43
N CYS A 394 -14.75 13.17 -21.45
CA CYS A 394 -15.73 14.15 -21.93
C CYS A 394 -16.20 13.93 -23.37
N ARG A 395 -15.37 13.31 -24.23
CA ARG A 395 -15.73 13.02 -25.63
C ARG A 395 -16.84 11.97 -25.70
N LEU A 396 -16.80 11.01 -24.77
CA LEU A 396 -17.82 9.98 -24.64
C LEU A 396 -19.15 10.59 -24.16
N ALA A 397 -19.09 11.49 -23.18
CA ALA A 397 -20.26 12.23 -22.69
C ALA A 397 -20.90 13.12 -23.77
N VAL A 398 -20.10 13.68 -24.69
CA VAL A 398 -20.62 14.48 -25.82
C VAL A 398 -21.34 13.60 -26.85
N SER A 399 -20.77 12.43 -27.19
CA SER A 399 -21.40 11.49 -28.14
C SER A 399 -22.59 10.74 -27.56
N HIS A 400 -22.59 10.48 -26.25
CA HIS A 400 -23.60 9.71 -25.53
C HIS A 400 -24.01 10.46 -24.25
N PRO A 401 -24.77 11.57 -24.38
CA PRO A 401 -25.19 12.42 -23.26
C PRO A 401 -25.98 11.67 -22.18
N GLU A 402 -26.67 10.59 -22.53
CA GLU A 402 -27.42 9.74 -21.61
C GLU A 402 -26.55 9.19 -20.47
N ILE A 403 -25.26 8.94 -20.70
CA ILE A 403 -24.31 8.50 -19.66
C ILE A 403 -24.12 9.61 -18.63
N LEU A 404 -23.86 10.84 -19.09
CA LEU A 404 -23.71 12.01 -18.23
C LEU A 404 -24.97 12.28 -17.41
N VAL A 405 -26.15 12.17 -18.05
CA VAL A 405 -27.45 12.37 -17.40
C VAL A 405 -27.66 11.33 -16.29
N MET A 406 -27.41 10.05 -16.57
CA MET A 406 -27.56 8.98 -15.58
C MET A 406 -26.62 9.19 -14.39
N GLN A 407 -25.32 9.43 -14.62
CA GLN A 407 -24.36 9.62 -13.54
C GLN A 407 -24.69 10.86 -12.70
N THR A 408 -25.05 11.97 -13.33
CA THR A 408 -25.46 13.19 -12.62
C THR A 408 -26.72 12.95 -11.79
N ARG A 409 -27.70 12.23 -12.35
CA ARG A 409 -28.92 11.85 -11.63
C ARG A 409 -28.61 10.98 -10.41
N ALA A 410 -27.74 9.97 -10.56
CA ALA A 410 -27.31 9.11 -9.46
C ALA A 410 -26.69 9.93 -8.32
N ILE A 411 -25.80 10.86 -8.64
CA ILE A 411 -25.12 11.74 -7.66
C ILE A 411 -26.13 12.62 -6.93
N VAL A 412 -27.03 13.29 -7.66
CA VAL A 412 -28.01 14.21 -7.08
C VAL A 412 -29.06 13.46 -6.24
N GLU A 413 -29.58 12.32 -6.73
CA GLU A 413 -30.52 11.50 -5.97
C GLU A 413 -29.90 10.98 -4.67
N ALA A 414 -28.65 10.52 -4.73
CA ALA A 414 -27.91 10.07 -3.55
C ALA A 414 -27.70 11.20 -2.53
N ALA A 415 -27.27 12.38 -2.98
CA ALA A 415 -27.08 13.54 -2.11
C ALA A 415 -28.40 13.97 -1.44
N LEU A 416 -29.50 14.01 -2.18
CA LEU A 416 -30.83 14.33 -1.64
C LEU A 416 -31.32 13.27 -0.64
N ALA A 417 -31.06 11.99 -0.89
CA ALA A 417 -31.38 10.92 0.04
C ALA A 417 -30.61 11.07 1.36
N CYS A 418 -29.30 11.34 1.29
CA CYS A 418 -28.45 11.61 2.45
C CYS A 418 -28.93 12.83 3.25
N VAL A 419 -29.25 13.94 2.58
CA VAL A 419 -29.74 15.16 3.25
C VAL A 419 -31.06 14.91 4.00
N ARG A 420 -31.97 14.09 3.44
CA ARG A 420 -33.22 13.70 4.13
C ARG A 420 -32.97 12.88 5.40
N GLU A 421 -31.86 12.16 5.45
CA GLU A 421 -31.41 11.39 6.62
C GLU A 421 -30.54 12.21 7.59
N GLY A 422 -30.31 13.50 7.31
CA GLY A 422 -29.52 14.40 8.15
C GLY A 422 -28.01 14.38 7.90
N VAL A 423 -27.55 13.77 6.81
CA VAL A 423 -26.15 13.77 6.39
C VAL A 423 -25.86 15.01 5.54
N ASP A 424 -24.82 15.78 5.89
CA ASP A 424 -24.36 16.96 5.13
C ASP A 424 -23.53 16.52 3.91
N ALA A 425 -24.22 16.04 2.88
CA ALA A 425 -23.62 15.60 1.62
C ALA A 425 -23.18 16.78 0.75
N LYS A 426 -21.89 16.87 0.42
CA LYS A 426 -21.28 17.94 -0.39
C LYS A 426 -20.65 17.41 -1.69
N PRO A 427 -21.46 17.02 -2.70
CA PRO A 427 -20.94 16.59 -3.98
C PRO A 427 -20.31 17.74 -4.77
N GLU A 428 -19.17 17.47 -5.40
CA GLU A 428 -18.53 18.30 -6.42
C GLU A 428 -18.41 17.44 -7.69
N ILE A 429 -18.93 17.90 -8.82
CA ILE A 429 -18.97 17.14 -10.09
C ILE A 429 -18.02 17.76 -11.10
#